data_AF-A0A1V5IW26-F1
#
_entry.id   AF-A0A1V5IW26-F1
#
_cell.length_a   1.000
_cell.length_b   1.000
_cell.length_c   1.000
_cell.angle_alpha   90.00
_cell.angle_beta   90.00
_cell.angle_gamma   90.00
#
_symmetry.space_group_name_H-M   'P 1'
#
loop_
_entity.id
_entity.type
_entity.pdbx_description
1 polymer ?
#
loop_
_entity_poly.entity_id
_entity_poly.type
_entity_poly.pdbx_seq_one_letter_code
_entity_poly.pdbx_strand_id
1 'polypeptide(L)'
;MDITQIGSLVAACIVSAGGIGGITIAVVKFSSNIIAERLSAKYEYKLEKSLEKYKTELSKKEYVSKTRFDAEFSIYRELSAAFCTMVKDISVMIPAGFNWQPAGEEERKKYEDECYKAANSSTVKAQDSLYASAAFIPEDYFKGYEEILSLCKQQLNTFAFRYNVLSLETEKEKRSLSHDDYKRTTEINEKWMKHNGVIREYLASLDVL
;
A
#
# COMPACT_ATOMS: atom_id res chain seq x y z
N MET A 1 71.15 -14.92 18.78
CA MET A 1 71.27 -16.24 18.11
C MET A 1 70.84 -16.01 16.69
N ASP A 2 71.82 -15.87 15.80
CA ASP A 2 71.59 -15.37 14.45
C ASP A 2 70.79 -16.36 13.61
N ILE A 3 69.93 -15.82 12.74
CA ILE A 3 69.08 -16.58 11.79
C ILE A 3 69.93 -17.53 10.91
N THR A 4 71.22 -17.20 10.73
CA THR A 4 72.22 -18.02 10.03
C THR A 4 72.61 -19.29 10.80
N GLN A 5 72.60 -19.28 12.14
CA GLN A 5 72.93 -20.44 12.99
C GLN A 5 71.76 -21.44 13.07
N ILE A 6 70.53 -20.96 12.98
CA ILE A 6 69.33 -21.80 12.91
C ILE A 6 69.24 -22.49 11.55
N GLY A 7 69.58 -21.77 10.46
CA GLY A 7 69.63 -22.33 9.11
C GLY A 7 70.67 -23.45 8.95
N SER A 8 71.84 -23.34 9.58
CA SER A 8 72.88 -24.38 9.52
C SER A 8 72.52 -25.65 10.30
N LEU A 9 71.80 -25.52 11.41
CA LEU A 9 71.35 -26.66 12.23
C LEU A 9 70.30 -27.50 11.50
N VAL A 10 69.36 -26.82 10.81
CA VAL A 10 68.31 -27.48 10.00
C VAL A 10 68.91 -28.16 8.77
N ALA A 11 69.91 -27.54 8.11
CA ALA A 11 70.61 -28.14 6.98
C ALA A 11 71.41 -29.38 7.37
N ALA A 12 72.06 -29.39 8.54
CA ALA A 12 72.84 -30.52 9.02
C ALA A 12 71.98 -31.77 9.32
N CYS A 13 70.76 -31.59 9.85
CA CYS A 13 69.83 -32.69 10.11
C CYS A 13 69.22 -33.31 8.83
N ILE A 14 69.11 -32.54 7.75
CA ILE A 14 68.54 -33.00 6.46
C ILE A 14 69.59 -33.80 5.66
N VAL A 15 70.88 -33.47 5.79
CA VAL A 15 71.97 -34.18 5.12
C VAL A 15 72.28 -35.54 5.77
N SER A 16 72.03 -35.69 7.08
CA SER A 16 72.35 -36.93 7.82
C SER A 16 71.32 -38.06 7.69
N ALA A 17 70.12 -37.78 7.16
CA ALA A 17 69.08 -38.78 6.93
C ALA A 17 68.71 -38.80 5.43
N GLY A 18 69.57 -39.43 4.63
CA GLY A 18 69.41 -39.55 3.18
C GLY A 18 67.99 -39.96 2.75
N GLY A 19 67.42 -39.21 1.81
CA GLY A 19 66.19 -39.53 1.08
C GLY A 19 64.87 -39.37 1.84
N ILE A 20 64.79 -39.80 3.10
CA ILE A 20 63.53 -39.89 3.84
C ILE A 20 63.05 -38.51 4.32
N GLY A 21 63.97 -37.63 4.76
CA GLY A 21 63.61 -36.27 5.21
C GLY A 21 63.01 -35.38 4.12
N GLY A 22 63.47 -35.53 2.87
CA GLY A 22 62.90 -34.83 1.72
C GLY A 22 61.49 -35.31 1.38
N ILE A 23 61.23 -36.62 1.49
CA ILE A 23 59.90 -37.23 1.27
C ILE A 23 58.93 -36.80 2.37
N THR A 24 59.34 -36.78 3.64
CA THR A 24 58.48 -36.33 4.74
C THR A 24 58.13 -34.84 4.63
N ILE A 25 59.09 -33.98 4.29
CA ILE A 25 58.84 -32.54 4.07
C ILE A 25 57.96 -32.32 2.83
N ALA A 26 58.19 -33.06 1.74
CA ALA A 26 57.37 -32.99 0.53
C ALA A 26 55.92 -33.45 0.79
N VAL A 27 55.73 -34.56 1.52
CA VAL A 27 54.40 -35.05 1.91
C VAL A 27 53.71 -34.05 2.81
N VAL A 28 54.39 -33.48 3.81
CA VAL A 28 53.79 -32.45 4.69
C VAL A 28 53.43 -31.18 3.90
N LYS A 29 54.26 -30.71 2.97
CA LYS A 29 53.94 -29.56 2.10
C LYS A 29 52.77 -29.85 1.15
N PHE A 30 52.75 -31.03 0.53
CA PHE A 30 51.69 -31.45 -0.39
C PHE A 30 50.37 -31.67 0.34
N SER A 31 50.39 -32.33 1.50
CA SER A 31 49.23 -32.47 2.39
C SER A 31 48.75 -31.12 2.90
N SER A 32 49.65 -30.20 3.28
CA SER A 32 49.27 -28.86 3.74
C SER A 32 48.63 -28.02 2.64
N ASN A 33 49.15 -28.05 1.41
CA ASN A 33 48.53 -27.36 0.27
C ASN A 33 47.17 -27.97 -0.09
N ILE A 34 47.03 -29.30 -0.09
CA ILE A 34 45.73 -29.96 -0.36
C ILE A 34 44.71 -29.66 0.75
N ILE A 35 45.14 -29.65 2.01
CA ILE A 35 44.27 -29.32 3.14
C ILE A 35 43.88 -27.84 3.08
N ALA A 36 44.80 -26.93 2.76
CA ALA A 36 44.53 -25.51 2.59
C ALA A 36 43.59 -25.23 1.41
N GLU A 37 43.80 -25.86 0.25
CA GLU A 37 42.92 -25.76 -0.92
C GLU A 37 41.52 -26.30 -0.60
N ARG A 38 41.41 -27.47 0.06
CA ARG A 38 40.11 -28.01 0.48
C ARG A 38 39.42 -27.16 1.52
N LEU A 39 40.18 -26.55 2.45
CA LEU A 39 39.63 -25.65 3.45
C LEU A 39 39.14 -24.34 2.81
N SER A 40 39.92 -23.78 1.87
CA SER A 40 39.57 -22.59 1.08
C SER A 40 38.33 -22.82 0.24
N ALA A 41 38.31 -23.89 -0.56
CA ALA A 41 37.15 -24.26 -1.38
C ALA A 41 35.90 -24.53 -0.52
N LYS A 42 36.03 -25.13 0.66
CA LYS A 42 34.90 -25.33 1.58
C LYS A 42 34.41 -24.01 2.20
N TYR A 43 35.31 -23.05 2.42
CA TYR A 43 34.97 -21.69 2.88
C TYR A 43 34.28 -20.89 1.77
N GLU A 44 34.82 -20.88 0.55
CA GLU A 44 34.23 -20.24 -0.63
C GLU A 44 32.84 -20.82 -0.92
N TYR A 45 32.71 -22.15 -0.92
CA TYR A 45 31.41 -22.82 -1.08
C TYR A 45 30.40 -22.44 0.00
N LYS A 46 30.82 -22.36 1.27
CA LYS A 46 29.94 -21.89 2.36
C LYS A 46 29.57 -20.42 2.18
N LEU A 47 30.50 -19.59 1.74
CA LEU A 47 30.30 -18.17 1.50
C LEU A 47 29.33 -17.94 0.34
N GLU A 48 29.55 -18.57 -0.82
CA GLU A 48 28.63 -18.54 -1.96
C GLU A 48 27.23 -19.02 -1.56
N LYS A 49 27.14 -20.15 -0.86
CA LYS A 49 25.85 -20.67 -0.38
C LYS A 49 25.15 -19.70 0.57
N SER A 50 25.90 -19.01 1.44
CA SER A 50 25.33 -17.99 2.31
C SER A 50 24.87 -16.75 1.53
N LEU A 51 25.66 -16.32 0.53
CA LEU A 51 25.37 -15.17 -0.32
C LEU A 51 24.15 -15.44 -1.22
N GLU A 52 24.04 -16.65 -1.78
CA GLU A 52 22.88 -17.10 -2.55
C GLU A 52 21.61 -17.18 -1.68
N LYS A 53 21.74 -17.67 -0.44
CA LYS A 53 20.64 -17.61 0.54
C LYS A 53 20.23 -16.16 0.82
N TYR A 54 21.17 -15.27 1.09
CA TYR A 54 20.88 -13.85 1.32
C TYR A 54 20.21 -13.19 0.10
N LYS A 55 20.71 -13.44 -1.12
CA LYS A 55 20.09 -12.96 -2.36
C LYS A 55 18.67 -13.49 -2.53
N THR A 56 18.44 -14.76 -2.22
CA THR A 56 17.12 -15.39 -2.32
C THR A 56 16.16 -14.87 -1.26
N GLU A 57 16.63 -14.64 -0.04
CA GLU A 57 15.82 -14.04 1.03
C GLU A 57 15.52 -12.57 0.73
N LEU A 58 16.48 -11.82 0.18
CA LEU A 58 16.31 -10.44 -0.22
C LEU A 58 15.33 -10.33 -1.39
N SER A 59 15.48 -11.14 -2.44
CA SER A 59 14.55 -11.15 -3.58
C SER A 59 13.14 -11.58 -3.19
N LYS A 60 13.00 -12.54 -2.26
CA LYS A 60 11.70 -12.89 -1.67
C LYS A 60 11.10 -11.72 -0.89
N LYS A 61 11.88 -11.02 -0.09
CA LYS A 61 11.43 -9.84 0.66
C LYS A 61 11.01 -8.71 -0.26
N GLU A 62 11.79 -8.43 -1.30
CA GLU A 62 11.50 -7.43 -2.34
C GLU A 62 10.21 -7.79 -3.10
N TYR A 63 10.06 -9.05 -3.52
CA TYR A 63 8.84 -9.54 -4.15
C TYR A 63 7.61 -9.40 -3.23
N VAL A 64 7.72 -9.82 -1.97
CA VAL A 64 6.63 -9.66 -0.98
C VAL A 64 6.29 -8.19 -0.75
N SER A 65 7.30 -7.30 -0.72
CA SER A 65 7.11 -5.85 -0.58
C SER A 65 6.37 -5.28 -1.78
N LYS A 66 6.76 -5.65 -3.01
CA LYS A 66 6.09 -5.22 -4.23
C LYS A 66 4.66 -5.72 -4.30
N THR A 67 4.41 -7.00 -4.01
CA THR A 67 3.05 -7.56 -4.00
C THR A 67 2.16 -6.89 -2.96
N ARG A 68 2.71 -6.54 -1.79
CA ARG A 68 1.98 -5.76 -0.77
C ARG A 68 1.66 -4.36 -1.25
N PHE A 69 2.63 -3.67 -1.85
CA PHE A 69 2.43 -2.34 -2.43
C PHE A 69 1.35 -2.35 -3.52
N ASP A 70 1.43 -3.29 -4.47
CA ASP A 70 0.45 -3.41 -5.56
C ASP A 70 -0.96 -3.65 -5.01
N ALA A 71 -1.10 -4.48 -3.97
CA ALA A 71 -2.37 -4.72 -3.29
C ALA A 71 -2.88 -3.45 -2.58
N GLU A 72 -2.03 -2.75 -1.83
CA GLU A 72 -2.41 -1.53 -1.11
C GLU A 72 -2.80 -0.39 -2.07
N PHE A 73 -2.01 -0.20 -3.14
CA PHE A 73 -2.32 0.75 -4.20
C PHE A 73 -3.66 0.42 -4.88
N SER A 74 -3.93 -0.86 -5.14
CA SER A 74 -5.21 -1.29 -5.72
C SER A 74 -6.39 -0.95 -4.79
N ILE A 75 -6.24 -1.17 -3.48
CA ILE A 75 -7.27 -0.82 -2.49
C ILE A 75 -7.54 0.70 -2.53
N TYR A 76 -6.52 1.54 -2.45
CA TYR A 76 -6.73 2.99 -2.48
C TYR A 76 -7.31 3.47 -3.81
N ARG A 77 -6.93 2.86 -4.93
CA ARG A 77 -7.51 3.17 -6.24
C ARG A 77 -9.00 2.84 -6.29
N GLU A 78 -9.41 1.70 -5.76
CA GLU A 78 -10.81 1.27 -5.71
C GLU A 78 -11.63 2.20 -4.81
N LEU A 79 -11.16 2.43 -3.57
CA LEU A 79 -11.79 3.36 -2.64
C LEU A 79 -11.93 4.75 -3.25
N SER A 80 -10.85 5.25 -3.88
CA SER A 80 -10.87 6.59 -4.47
C SER A 80 -11.89 6.70 -5.59
N ALA A 81 -12.00 5.68 -6.45
CA ALA A 81 -12.96 5.66 -7.55
C ALA A 81 -14.42 5.59 -7.04
N ALA A 82 -14.69 4.75 -6.04
CA ALA A 82 -16.00 4.59 -5.45
C ALA A 82 -16.46 5.88 -4.75
N PHE A 83 -15.61 6.48 -3.94
CA PHE A 83 -15.91 7.74 -3.24
C PHE A 83 -16.00 8.94 -4.19
N CYS A 84 -15.16 9.01 -5.22
CA CYS A 84 -15.29 10.06 -6.25
C CYS A 84 -16.68 10.01 -6.91
N THR A 85 -17.14 8.81 -7.26
CA THR A 85 -18.46 8.61 -7.88
C THR A 85 -19.57 9.02 -6.92
N MET A 86 -19.50 8.59 -5.66
CA MET A 86 -20.48 8.98 -4.63
C MET A 86 -20.52 10.50 -4.42
N VAL A 87 -19.38 11.14 -4.20
CA VAL A 87 -19.28 12.60 -3.98
C VAL A 87 -19.84 13.38 -5.17
N LYS A 88 -19.53 12.94 -6.39
CA LYS A 88 -20.08 13.51 -7.63
C LYS A 88 -21.60 13.36 -7.68
N ASP A 89 -22.14 12.16 -7.47
CA ASP A 89 -23.59 11.93 -7.57
C ASP A 89 -24.37 12.68 -6.47
N ILE A 90 -23.82 12.76 -5.25
CA ILE A 90 -24.36 13.60 -4.17
C ILE A 90 -24.34 15.08 -4.57
N SER A 91 -23.26 15.55 -5.19
CA SER A 91 -23.13 16.94 -5.65
C SER A 91 -24.05 17.26 -6.83
N VAL A 92 -24.48 16.26 -7.60
CA VAL A 92 -25.52 16.44 -8.64
C VAL A 92 -26.90 16.54 -7.98
N MET A 93 -27.18 15.69 -7.00
CA MET A 93 -28.45 15.63 -6.28
C MET A 93 -28.72 16.90 -5.43
N ILE A 94 -27.72 17.34 -4.66
CA ILE A 94 -27.74 18.57 -3.87
C ILE A 94 -26.43 19.33 -4.15
N PRO A 95 -26.42 20.37 -5.01
CA PRO A 95 -25.19 21.04 -5.44
C PRO A 95 -24.58 21.96 -4.39
N ALA A 96 -23.27 22.20 -4.39
CA ALA A 96 -22.66 23.23 -3.54
C ALA A 96 -22.99 24.68 -3.98
N GLY A 97 -23.82 24.87 -5.01
CA GLY A 97 -24.12 26.15 -5.62
C GLY A 97 -25.18 26.05 -6.73
N PHE A 98 -25.08 26.89 -7.75
CA PHE A 98 -26.01 26.86 -8.88
C PHE A 98 -25.87 25.58 -9.70
N ASN A 99 -26.98 24.91 -9.99
CA ASN A 99 -27.06 23.84 -10.98
C ASN A 99 -28.16 24.10 -12.00
N TRP A 100 -28.04 23.44 -13.14
CA TRP A 100 -29.10 23.39 -14.14
C TRP A 100 -30.19 22.42 -13.66
N GLN A 101 -31.46 22.79 -13.85
CA GLN A 101 -32.61 21.91 -13.59
C GLN A 101 -33.66 22.08 -14.70
N PRO A 102 -34.42 21.02 -15.03
CA PRO A 102 -35.57 21.14 -15.92
C PRO A 102 -36.59 22.15 -15.37
N ALA A 103 -37.15 22.98 -16.25
CA ALA A 103 -38.16 23.97 -15.87
C ALA A 103 -39.54 23.33 -15.64
N GLY A 104 -39.85 22.24 -16.36
CA GLY A 104 -41.10 21.50 -16.24
C GLY A 104 -41.15 20.68 -14.95
N GLU A 105 -42.26 20.73 -14.22
CA GLU A 105 -42.41 20.08 -12.92
C GLU A 105 -42.29 18.55 -13.00
N GLU A 106 -42.91 17.91 -13.99
CA GLU A 106 -42.82 16.46 -14.18
C GLU A 106 -41.41 16.00 -14.58
N GLU A 107 -40.76 16.74 -15.49
CA GLU A 107 -39.39 16.46 -15.92
C GLU A 107 -38.42 16.63 -14.77
N ARG A 108 -38.59 17.68 -13.96
CA ARG A 108 -37.80 17.91 -12.76
C ARG A 108 -37.97 16.77 -11.75
N LYS A 109 -39.19 16.28 -11.53
CA LYS A 109 -39.43 15.15 -10.61
C LYS A 109 -38.71 13.89 -11.09
N LYS A 110 -38.79 13.56 -12.39
CA LYS A 110 -38.08 12.41 -12.97
C LYS A 110 -36.56 12.55 -12.82
N TYR A 111 -36.02 13.73 -13.12
CA TYR A 111 -34.61 14.03 -12.95
C TYR A 111 -34.14 13.91 -11.49
N GLU A 112 -34.91 14.46 -10.56
CA GLU A 112 -34.66 14.37 -9.11
C GLU A 112 -34.64 12.89 -8.63
N ASP A 113 -35.59 12.07 -9.08
CA ASP A 113 -35.65 10.63 -8.78
C ASP A 113 -34.44 9.87 -9.35
N GLU A 114 -33.97 10.22 -10.55
CA GLU A 114 -32.78 9.64 -11.18
C GLU A 114 -31.51 10.00 -10.40
N CYS A 115 -31.36 11.27 -9.99
CA CYS A 115 -30.26 11.73 -9.17
C CYS A 115 -30.20 10.98 -7.83
N TYR A 116 -31.35 10.84 -7.17
CA TYR A 116 -31.44 10.10 -5.91
C TYR A 116 -31.06 8.62 -6.07
N LYS A 117 -31.56 7.94 -7.10
CA LYS A 117 -31.21 6.54 -7.39
C LYS A 117 -29.72 6.37 -7.67
N ALA A 118 -29.11 7.27 -8.44
CA ALA A 118 -27.68 7.26 -8.72
C ALA A 118 -26.87 7.45 -7.44
N ALA A 119 -27.17 8.49 -6.66
CA ALA A 119 -26.48 8.80 -5.40
C ALA A 119 -26.62 7.67 -4.37
N ASN A 120 -27.81 7.08 -4.23
CA ASN A 120 -28.02 5.96 -3.33
C ASN A 120 -27.20 4.73 -3.77
N SER A 121 -27.20 4.41 -5.07
CA SER A 121 -26.43 3.28 -5.61
C SER A 121 -24.92 3.47 -5.42
N SER A 122 -24.38 4.66 -5.72
CA SER A 122 -22.94 4.93 -5.53
C SER A 122 -22.55 5.01 -4.06
N THR A 123 -23.43 5.48 -3.17
CA THR A 123 -23.20 5.46 -1.72
C THR A 123 -23.09 4.04 -1.17
N VAL A 124 -23.96 3.12 -1.60
CA VAL A 124 -23.87 1.70 -1.22
C VAL A 124 -22.56 1.08 -1.71
N LYS A 125 -22.16 1.34 -2.97
CA LYS A 125 -20.88 0.85 -3.51
C LYS A 125 -19.66 1.37 -2.74
N ALA A 126 -19.66 2.66 -2.40
CA ALA A 126 -18.59 3.27 -1.61
C ALA A 126 -18.53 2.67 -0.20
N GLN A 127 -19.69 2.45 0.42
CA GLN A 127 -19.80 1.77 1.70
C GLN A 127 -19.21 0.35 1.64
N ASP A 128 -19.64 -0.46 0.67
CA ASP A 128 -19.20 -1.85 0.55
C ASP A 128 -17.68 -1.92 0.32
N SER A 129 -17.13 -1.05 -0.54
CA SER A 129 -15.69 -0.97 -0.79
C SER A 129 -14.91 -0.54 0.46
N LEU A 130 -15.42 0.43 1.23
CA LEU A 130 -14.79 0.88 2.49
C LEU A 130 -14.72 -0.26 3.52
N TYR A 131 -15.84 -0.93 3.78
CA TYR A 131 -15.89 -1.97 4.79
C TYR A 131 -15.15 -3.25 4.35
N ALA A 132 -15.13 -3.57 3.05
CA ALA A 132 -14.29 -4.65 2.52
C ALA A 132 -12.79 -4.36 2.69
N SER A 133 -12.42 -3.07 2.68
CA SER A 133 -11.04 -2.61 2.83
C SER A 133 -10.61 -2.36 4.28
N ALA A 134 -11.54 -2.39 5.24
CA ALA A 134 -11.33 -1.91 6.61
C ALA A 134 -10.15 -2.58 7.35
N ALA A 135 -9.92 -3.88 7.10
CA ALA A 135 -8.83 -4.62 7.72
C ALA A 135 -7.45 -4.35 7.08
N PHE A 136 -7.43 -3.66 5.94
CA PHE A 136 -6.24 -3.52 5.08
C PHE A 136 -5.74 -2.08 4.95
N ILE A 137 -6.44 -1.12 5.55
CA ILE A 137 -6.07 0.30 5.52
C ILE A 137 -5.83 0.83 6.95
N PRO A 138 -4.98 1.85 7.12
CA PRO A 138 -4.80 2.53 8.40
C PRO A 138 -6.13 3.08 8.95
N GLU A 139 -6.30 3.02 10.28
CA GLU A 139 -7.52 3.45 10.96
C GLU A 139 -7.87 4.92 10.68
N ASP A 140 -6.87 5.80 10.63
CA ASP A 140 -7.08 7.21 10.32
C ASP A 140 -7.58 7.42 8.89
N TYR A 141 -7.16 6.57 7.95
CA TYR A 141 -7.65 6.62 6.57
C TYR A 141 -9.08 6.13 6.50
N PHE A 142 -9.38 5.01 7.17
CA PHE A 142 -10.74 4.49 7.29
C PHE A 142 -11.69 5.55 7.86
N LYS A 143 -11.33 6.20 8.97
CA LYS A 143 -12.15 7.25 9.60
C LYS A 143 -12.39 8.45 8.69
N GLY A 144 -11.39 8.85 7.90
CA GLY A 144 -11.54 9.93 6.93
C GLY A 144 -12.58 9.60 5.84
N TYR A 145 -12.55 8.38 5.31
CA TYR A 145 -13.59 7.89 4.40
C TYR A 145 -14.96 7.75 5.07
N GLU A 146 -15.00 7.23 6.29
CA GLU A 146 -16.24 7.05 7.06
C GLU A 146 -16.95 8.39 7.33
N GLU A 147 -16.19 9.43 7.65
CA GLU A 147 -16.74 10.78 7.86
C GLU A 147 -17.41 11.32 6.58
N ILE A 148 -16.76 11.16 5.42
CA ILE A 148 -17.33 11.55 4.13
C ILE A 148 -18.59 10.74 3.83
N LEU A 149 -18.55 9.41 4.05
CA LEU A 149 -19.70 8.52 3.86
C LEU A 149 -20.88 8.93 4.74
N SER A 150 -20.63 9.29 6.00
CA SER A 150 -21.64 9.76 6.94
C SER A 150 -22.35 11.02 6.43
N LEU A 151 -21.59 12.02 5.96
CA LEU A 151 -22.15 13.25 5.39
C LEU A 151 -22.96 12.99 4.11
N CYS A 152 -22.49 12.10 3.23
CA CYS A 152 -23.23 11.68 2.03
C CYS A 152 -24.56 10.98 2.40
N LYS A 153 -24.57 10.12 3.42
CA LYS A 153 -25.80 9.50 3.94
C LYS A 153 -26.76 10.53 4.53
N GLN A 154 -26.25 11.57 5.20
CA GLN A 154 -27.10 12.67 5.67
C GLN A 154 -27.75 13.41 4.48
N GLN A 155 -27.03 13.64 3.38
CA GLN A 155 -27.62 14.22 2.17
C GLN A 155 -28.69 13.33 1.55
N LEU A 156 -28.47 12.00 1.49
CA LEU A 156 -29.50 11.06 1.04
C LEU A 156 -30.74 11.14 1.92
N ASN A 157 -30.58 11.19 3.25
CA ASN A 157 -31.70 11.28 4.18
C ASN A 157 -32.47 12.61 4.05
N THR A 158 -31.75 13.74 3.91
CA THR A 158 -32.36 15.04 3.60
C THR A 158 -33.22 14.93 2.35
N PHE A 159 -32.68 14.35 1.27
CA PHE A 159 -33.41 14.24 0.01
C PHE A 159 -34.58 13.24 0.11
N ALA A 160 -34.38 12.12 0.80
CA ALA A 160 -35.37 11.05 0.95
C ALA A 160 -36.63 11.51 1.71
N PHE A 161 -36.51 12.56 2.53
CA PHE A 161 -37.65 13.16 3.22
C PHE A 161 -38.76 13.61 2.26
N ARG A 162 -38.40 13.91 0.99
CA ARG A 162 -39.36 14.18 -0.09
C ARG A 162 -40.39 13.09 -0.30
N TYR A 163 -40.02 11.84 -0.03
CA TYR A 163 -40.88 10.67 -0.21
C TYR A 163 -41.58 10.23 1.08
N ASN A 164 -41.48 11.01 2.16
CA ASN A 164 -42.11 10.67 3.43
C ASN A 164 -43.64 10.87 3.35
N VAL A 165 -44.35 9.76 3.19
CA VAL A 165 -45.83 9.72 3.12
C VAL A 165 -46.51 10.06 4.45
N LEU A 166 -45.78 10.00 5.57
CA LEU A 166 -46.29 10.32 6.90
C LEU A 166 -46.13 11.80 7.26
N SER A 167 -45.39 12.57 6.45
CA SER A 167 -45.19 14.00 6.70
C SER A 167 -46.43 14.81 6.29
N LEU A 168 -46.84 15.72 7.18
CA LEU A 168 -47.95 16.67 7.00
C LEU A 168 -47.57 17.89 6.15
N GLU A 169 -46.30 18.01 5.78
CA GLU A 169 -45.81 19.10 4.93
C GLU A 169 -46.35 19.01 3.51
N THR A 170 -46.44 20.15 2.84
CA THR A 170 -46.77 20.23 1.42
C THR A 170 -45.63 19.68 0.56
N GLU A 171 -45.93 19.25 -0.67
CA GLU A 171 -44.91 18.82 -1.64
C GLU A 171 -43.83 19.88 -1.89
N LYS A 172 -44.20 21.17 -1.79
CA LYS A 172 -43.26 22.29 -1.94
C LYS A 172 -42.31 22.38 -0.76
N GLU A 173 -42.80 22.22 0.47
CA GLU A 173 -41.99 22.23 1.70
C GLU A 173 -41.04 21.02 1.72
N LYS A 174 -41.55 19.83 1.41
CA LYS A 174 -40.75 18.60 1.32
C LYS A 174 -39.59 18.69 0.33
N ARG A 175 -39.78 19.42 -0.77
CA ARG A 175 -38.75 19.64 -1.81
C ARG A 175 -37.82 20.81 -1.52
N SER A 176 -38.12 21.62 -0.51
CA SER A 176 -37.24 22.71 -0.12
C SER A 176 -35.96 22.16 0.48
N LEU A 177 -34.84 22.81 0.16
CA LEU A 177 -33.53 22.51 0.74
C LEU A 177 -33.07 23.74 1.52
N SER A 178 -32.50 23.51 2.69
CA SER A 178 -31.96 24.58 3.51
C SER A 178 -30.58 25.02 3.00
N HIS A 179 -30.14 26.21 3.44
CA HIS A 179 -28.77 26.66 3.19
C HIS A 179 -27.73 25.67 3.75
N ASP A 180 -28.04 25.02 4.89
CA ASP A 180 -27.16 24.04 5.52
C ASP A 180 -27.00 22.77 4.68
N ASP A 181 -28.03 22.36 3.93
CA ASP A 181 -27.92 21.21 3.02
C ASP A 181 -26.94 21.50 1.87
N TYR A 182 -26.97 22.70 1.31
CA TYR A 182 -26.01 23.13 0.29
C TYR A 182 -24.59 23.27 0.86
N LYS A 183 -24.47 23.82 2.08
CA LYS A 183 -23.20 23.92 2.80
C LYS A 183 -22.60 22.54 3.08
N ARG A 184 -23.43 21.54 3.42
CA ARG A 184 -22.98 20.16 3.63
C ARG A 184 -22.35 19.57 2.37
N THR A 185 -22.88 19.83 1.17
CA THR A 185 -22.23 19.42 -0.07
C THR A 185 -20.86 20.08 -0.25
N THR A 186 -20.71 21.35 0.13
CA THR A 186 -19.41 22.04 0.11
C THR A 186 -18.43 21.34 1.05
N GLU A 187 -18.84 21.05 2.27
CA GLU A 187 -18.03 20.36 3.28
C GLU A 187 -17.61 18.95 2.81
N ILE A 188 -18.53 18.19 2.18
CA ILE A 188 -18.23 16.88 1.59
C ILE A 188 -17.08 16.99 0.57
N ASN A 189 -17.16 17.97 -0.34
CA ASN A 189 -16.14 18.18 -1.36
C ASN A 189 -14.79 18.58 -0.76
N GLU A 190 -14.78 19.46 0.24
CA GLU A 190 -13.56 19.88 0.94
C GLU A 190 -12.90 18.71 1.68
N LYS A 191 -13.68 17.93 2.43
CA LYS A 191 -13.19 16.74 3.14
C LYS A 191 -12.67 15.68 2.18
N TRP A 192 -13.38 15.44 1.08
CA TRP A 192 -12.93 14.54 0.01
C TRP A 192 -11.59 14.94 -0.58
N MET A 193 -11.42 16.23 -0.93
CA MET A 193 -10.17 16.73 -1.49
C MET A 193 -9.02 16.65 -0.47
N LYS A 194 -9.28 17.01 0.79
CA LYS A 194 -8.31 16.92 1.88
C LYS A 194 -7.87 15.48 2.11
N HIS A 195 -8.81 14.55 2.18
CA HIS A 195 -8.53 13.14 2.43
C HIS A 195 -7.69 12.51 1.31
N ASN A 196 -8.02 12.78 0.05
CA ASN A 196 -7.19 12.37 -1.08
C ASN A 196 -5.79 12.99 -1.06
N GLY A 197 -5.65 14.21 -0.53
CA GLY A 197 -4.35 14.82 -0.31
C GLY A 197 -3.47 13.97 0.60
N VAL A 198 -4.01 13.55 1.75
CA VAL A 198 -3.31 12.69 2.72
C VAL A 198 -2.90 11.35 2.08
N ILE A 199 -3.80 10.70 1.35
CA ILE A 199 -3.50 9.42 0.67
C ILE A 199 -2.42 9.62 -0.41
N ARG A 200 -2.49 10.71 -1.17
CA ARG A 200 -1.49 11.02 -2.21
C ARG A 200 -0.10 11.23 -1.60
N GLU A 201 -0.01 11.97 -0.50
CA GLU A 201 1.25 12.20 0.23
C GLU A 201 1.83 10.87 0.73
N TYR A 202 0.98 10.00 1.30
CA TYR A 202 1.39 8.66 1.69
C TYR A 202 1.90 7.84 0.51
N LEU A 203 1.15 7.76 -0.59
CA LEU A 203 1.57 7.02 -1.78
C LEU A 203 2.88 7.56 -2.38
N ALA A 204 3.08 8.87 -2.38
CA ALA A 204 4.33 9.49 -2.83
C ALA A 204 5.51 9.17 -1.91
N SER A 205 5.28 8.95 -0.61
CA SER A 205 6.32 8.54 0.33
C SER A 205 6.83 7.11 0.08
N LEU A 206 6.07 6.28 -0.64
CA LEU A 206 6.42 4.90 -0.96
C LEU A 206 7.38 4.78 -2.16
N ASP A 207 7.55 5.84 -2.95
CA ASP A 207 8.41 5.89 -4.16
C ASP A 207 9.94 5.91 -3.84
N VAL A 208 10.32 5.69 -2.59
CA VAL A 208 11.72 5.74 -2.12
C VAL A 208 12.11 4.42 -1.45
N LEU A 209 12.30 3.35 -2.21
CA LEU A 209 13.09 2.16 -1.84
C LEU A 209 13.67 1.46 -3.07
#